data_AF-H1Y7F3-F1
#
_entry.id   AF-H1Y7F3-F1
#
_cell.length_a   1.000
_cell.length_b   1.000
_cell.length_c   1.000
_cell.angle_alpha   90.00
_cell.angle_beta   90.00
_cell.angle_gamma   90.00
#
_symmetry.space_group_name_H-M   'P 1'
#
loop_
_entity.id
_entity.type
_entity.pdbx_description
1 polymer ?
#
loop_
_entity_poly.entity_id
_entity_poly.type
_entity_poly.pdbx_seq_one_letter_code
_entity_poly.pdbx_strand_id
1 'polypeptide(L)'
;MELKSLILSDKTNTPVNLELPERLVSVAIGTKLTFSGLFGIFKHPLRSTVKLFAGGYLLQRGVTGYCSLYSKLGKTSTDPVNINIRYTFTVNRTRQDVYDFWRRLENLPLFMSHLDNIQAIDDQRSHWEAKIPGNLGTISWEAEIVKDEPGRMIGWQSLPGSTIQNAGKVVFEDAPGGEGTIVKIVISYLPPAGGLGTGIAKLLNPLFEKVVREDVLKFKDYIETIYVPNDISDGPDITIITVETTDKE
;
A
#
# COMPACT_ATOMS: atom_id res chain seq x y z
N MET A 1 10.12 39.99 48.05
CA MET A 1 10.13 41.17 47.16
C MET A 1 11.42 41.10 46.35
N GLU A 2 11.48 40.19 45.39
CA GLU A 2 11.01 40.39 44.00
C GLU A 2 11.79 41.49 43.29
N LEU A 3 12.61 41.11 42.30
CA LEU A 3 12.70 41.72 40.95
C LEU A 3 13.92 41.25 40.12
N LYS A 4 14.36 39.99 40.20
CA LYS A 4 15.39 39.46 39.26
C LYS A 4 15.08 38.10 38.64
N SER A 5 13.87 37.57 38.85
CA SER A 5 13.40 36.30 38.28
C SER A 5 12.57 36.45 37.00
N LEU A 6 12.54 37.62 36.35
CA LEU A 6 11.47 37.94 35.39
C LEU A 6 11.89 38.36 33.96
N ILE A 7 13.13 38.17 33.51
CA ILE A 7 13.49 38.66 32.15
C ILE A 7 14.12 37.65 31.16
N LEU A 8 14.63 36.47 31.53
CA LEU A 8 15.14 35.55 30.49
C LEU A 8 14.77 34.08 30.73
N SER A 9 13.51 33.73 30.50
CA SER A 9 13.16 32.37 30.11
C SER A 9 11.79 32.33 29.41
N ASP A 10 11.64 33.05 28.30
CA ASP A 10 10.62 32.72 27.31
C ASP A 10 11.32 32.33 26.00
N LYS A 11 11.92 31.13 26.03
CA LYS A 11 12.00 30.29 24.83
C LYS A 11 10.85 29.31 24.93
N THR A 12 9.67 29.75 24.52
CA THR A 12 8.60 28.87 24.05
C THR A 12 9.11 28.11 22.83
N ASN A 13 9.92 27.07 23.07
CA ASN A 13 10.24 26.05 22.08
C ASN A 13 8.95 25.26 21.83
N THR A 14 8.09 25.78 20.96
CA THR A 14 7.07 24.97 20.30
C THR A 14 7.81 23.98 19.40
N PRO A 15 7.61 22.65 19.56
CA PRO A 15 8.27 21.68 18.70
C PRO A 15 7.69 21.83 17.30
N VAL A 16 8.52 22.32 16.39
CA VAL A 16 8.25 22.31 14.95
C VAL A 16 8.17 20.84 14.53
N ASN A 17 7.00 20.39 14.08
CA ASN A 17 6.72 18.98 13.79
C ASN A 17 6.71 18.67 12.28
N LEU A 18 7.07 19.65 11.43
CA LEU A 18 7.05 19.53 9.97
C LEU A 18 8.43 19.83 9.40
N GLU A 19 8.87 19.00 8.46
CA GLU A 19 10.11 19.18 7.70
C GLU A 19 9.97 20.30 6.65
N LEU A 20 11.10 20.89 6.22
CA LEU A 20 11.13 22.01 5.27
C LEU A 20 10.36 21.76 3.95
N PRO A 21 10.42 20.57 3.32
CA PRO A 21 9.63 20.26 2.12
C PRO A 21 8.12 20.27 2.38
N GLU A 22 7.67 19.77 3.54
CA GLU A 22 6.25 19.70 3.90
C GLU A 22 5.65 21.10 4.11
N ARG A 23 6.47 22.01 4.63
CA ARG A 23 6.12 23.43 4.79
C ARG A 23 5.96 24.11 3.45
N LEU A 24 6.88 23.88 2.50
CA LEU A 24 6.84 24.45 1.16
C LEU A 24 5.60 23.98 0.37
N VAL A 25 5.31 22.67 0.41
CA VAL A 25 4.10 22.11 -0.25
C VAL A 25 2.83 22.68 0.36
N SER A 26 2.76 22.79 1.70
CA SER A 26 1.61 23.38 2.39
C SER A 26 1.40 24.85 1.99
N VAL A 27 2.48 25.62 1.87
CA VAL A 27 2.42 27.01 1.36
C VAL A 27 1.93 27.04 -0.09
N ALA A 28 2.46 26.20 -0.98
CA ALA A 28 2.09 26.21 -2.39
C ALA A 28 0.61 25.86 -2.61
N ILE A 29 0.12 24.78 -1.98
CA ILE A 29 -1.29 24.36 -2.07
C ILE A 29 -2.19 25.39 -1.37
N GLY A 30 -1.77 25.88 -0.20
CA GLY A 30 -2.49 26.89 0.57
C GLY A 30 -2.70 28.18 -0.22
N THR A 31 -1.65 28.69 -0.86
CA THR A 31 -1.72 29.86 -1.76
C THR A 31 -2.69 29.62 -2.90
N LYS A 32 -2.60 28.48 -3.60
CA LYS A 32 -3.49 28.16 -4.73
C LYS A 32 -4.96 28.11 -4.31
N LEU A 33 -5.26 27.46 -3.18
CA LEU A 33 -6.64 27.33 -2.68
C LEU A 33 -7.20 28.66 -2.19
N THR A 34 -6.42 29.42 -1.43
CA THR A 34 -6.80 30.76 -0.96
C THR A 34 -7.07 31.68 -2.14
N PHE A 35 -6.18 31.70 -3.14
CA PHE A 35 -6.36 32.49 -4.35
C PHE A 35 -7.62 32.05 -5.11
N SER A 36 -7.79 30.75 -5.38
CA SER A 36 -9.00 30.25 -6.05
C SER A 36 -10.29 30.54 -5.27
N GLY A 37 -10.26 30.50 -3.94
CA GLY A 37 -11.41 30.82 -3.09
C GLY A 37 -11.74 32.30 -3.13
N LEU A 38 -10.74 33.17 -3.02
CA LEU A 38 -10.90 34.62 -3.04
C LEU A 38 -11.53 35.11 -4.36
N PHE A 39 -11.01 34.64 -5.49
CA PHE A 39 -11.51 35.04 -6.82
C PHE A 39 -12.81 34.30 -7.23
N GLY A 40 -13.14 33.19 -6.58
CA GLY A 40 -14.34 32.39 -6.88
C GLY A 40 -15.56 32.75 -6.03
N ILE A 41 -15.43 33.64 -5.04
CA ILE A 41 -16.45 33.82 -3.99
C ILE A 41 -17.79 34.35 -4.52
N PHE A 42 -17.75 35.16 -5.58
CA PHE A 42 -18.95 35.71 -6.22
C PHE A 42 -19.68 34.72 -7.13
N LYS A 43 -18.99 33.71 -7.68
CA LYS A 43 -19.60 32.71 -8.58
C LYS A 43 -20.07 31.46 -7.85
N HIS A 44 -19.32 31.02 -6.83
CA HIS A 44 -19.60 29.80 -6.09
C HIS A 44 -19.33 29.99 -4.59
N PRO A 45 -20.17 30.73 -3.86
CA PRO A 45 -19.86 31.19 -2.50
C PRO A 45 -19.54 30.05 -1.54
N LEU A 46 -20.32 28.97 -1.51
CA LEU A 46 -20.08 27.84 -0.61
C LEU A 46 -18.73 27.13 -0.89
N ARG A 47 -18.46 26.77 -2.15
CA ARG A 47 -17.20 26.10 -2.54
C ARG A 47 -15.99 26.98 -2.32
N SER A 48 -16.15 28.28 -2.58
CA SER A 48 -15.08 29.28 -2.44
C SER A 48 -14.73 29.56 -0.98
N THR A 49 -15.73 29.60 -0.09
CA THR A 49 -15.53 29.69 1.36
C THR A 49 -14.79 28.45 1.90
N VAL A 50 -15.18 27.24 1.49
CA VAL A 50 -14.47 26.01 1.88
C VAL A 50 -13.00 26.05 1.42
N LYS A 51 -12.75 26.47 0.17
CA LYS A 51 -11.39 26.62 -0.37
C LYS A 51 -10.58 27.69 0.38
N LEU A 52 -11.20 28.81 0.74
CA LEU A 52 -10.55 29.90 1.47
C LEU A 52 -10.11 29.43 2.86
N PHE A 53 -10.98 28.76 3.60
CA PHE A 53 -10.62 28.20 4.92
C PHE A 53 -9.59 27.08 4.82
N ALA A 54 -9.72 26.17 3.85
CA ALA A 54 -8.74 25.11 3.63
C ALA A 54 -7.36 25.68 3.23
N GLY A 55 -7.34 26.69 2.37
CA GLY A 55 -6.12 27.38 1.94
C GLY A 55 -5.45 28.16 3.07
N GLY A 56 -6.23 28.91 3.85
CA GLY A 56 -5.75 29.64 5.03
C GLY A 56 -5.15 28.72 6.09
N TYR A 57 -5.78 27.57 6.33
CA TYR A 57 -5.24 26.55 7.23
C TYR A 57 -3.91 25.96 6.76
N LEU A 58 -3.78 25.65 5.46
CA LEU A 58 -2.53 25.14 4.89
C LEU A 58 -1.40 26.18 4.92
N LEU A 59 -1.70 27.46 4.72
CA LEU A 59 -0.74 28.56 4.88
C LEU A 59 -0.27 28.66 6.33
N GLN A 60 -1.19 28.65 7.30
CA GLN A 60 -0.85 28.62 8.71
C GLN A 60 0.05 27.43 9.04
N ARG A 61 -0.29 26.23 8.53
CA ARG A 61 0.50 25.00 8.72
C ARG A 61 1.91 25.14 8.13
N GLY A 62 2.04 25.65 6.90
CA GLY A 62 3.33 25.84 6.24
C GLY A 62 4.24 26.85 6.96
N VAL A 63 3.66 27.98 7.36
CA VAL A 63 4.39 29.06 8.05
C VAL A 63 4.83 28.62 9.45
N THR A 64 3.90 28.10 10.25
CA THR A 64 4.15 27.79 11.68
C THR A 64 4.89 26.47 11.90
N GLY A 65 4.88 25.56 10.92
CA GLY A 65 5.44 24.21 11.10
C GLY A 65 4.68 23.39 12.15
N TYR A 66 3.48 23.83 12.55
CA TYR A 66 2.68 23.26 13.62
C TYR A 66 1.30 22.83 13.07
N CYS A 67 0.88 21.61 13.40
CA CYS A 67 -0.41 21.06 12.94
C CYS A 67 -1.33 20.77 14.13
N SER A 68 -2.21 21.72 14.47
CA SER A 68 -3.14 21.62 15.62
C SER A 68 -4.32 20.66 15.39
N LEU A 69 -4.64 20.29 14.15
CA LEU A 69 -5.86 19.53 13.86
C LEU A 69 -5.73 18.05 14.27
N TYR A 70 -4.50 17.50 14.30
CA TYR A 70 -4.26 16.10 14.71
C TYR A 70 -4.14 15.92 16.23
N SER A 71 -3.59 16.90 16.96
CA SER A 71 -3.52 16.86 18.42
C SER A 71 -4.91 16.95 19.08
N LYS A 72 -5.86 17.63 18.43
CA LYS A 72 -7.28 17.68 18.87
C LYS A 72 -8.11 16.45 18.49
N LEU A 73 -7.63 15.63 17.54
CA LEU A 73 -8.24 14.34 17.16
C LEU A 73 -7.66 13.15 17.97
N GLY A 74 -6.90 13.41 19.03
CA GLY A 74 -6.46 12.38 19.99
C GLY A 74 -5.36 11.43 19.50
N LYS A 75 -4.70 11.70 18.36
CA LYS A 75 -3.56 10.89 17.88
C LYS A 75 -2.26 11.69 18.02
N THR A 76 -1.64 11.52 19.18
CA THR A 76 -0.45 12.28 19.63
C THR A 76 0.88 11.80 19.06
N SER A 77 0.91 10.75 18.22
CA SER A 77 2.17 10.23 17.68
C SER A 77 2.30 10.48 16.17
N THR A 78 3.44 11.03 15.77
CA THR A 78 3.92 11.18 14.39
C THR A 78 4.48 9.85 13.83
N ASP A 79 4.56 8.81 14.66
CA ASP A 79 5.16 7.53 14.28
C ASP A 79 4.37 6.87 13.14
N PRO A 80 5.06 6.27 12.17
CA PRO A 80 4.43 5.51 11.11
C PRO A 80 3.72 4.29 11.71
N VAL A 81 2.44 4.13 11.36
CA VAL A 81 1.62 2.99 11.83
C VAL A 81 1.92 1.80 10.94
N ASN A 82 2.38 0.70 11.54
CA ASN A 82 2.56 -0.57 10.84
C ASN A 82 1.19 -1.16 10.46
N ILE A 83 0.97 -1.40 9.17
CA ILE A 83 -0.26 -1.97 8.65
C ILE A 83 -0.10 -3.49 8.61
N ASN A 84 -1.07 -4.20 9.21
CA ASN A 84 -1.07 -5.65 9.32
C ASN A 84 -2.30 -6.23 8.64
N ILE A 85 -2.09 -7.05 7.62
CA ILE A 85 -3.13 -7.69 6.83
C ILE A 85 -3.06 -9.19 7.09
N ARG A 86 -4.21 -9.80 7.40
CA ARG A 86 -4.34 -11.23 7.64
C ARG A 86 -5.55 -11.76 6.91
N TYR A 87 -5.35 -12.80 6.13
CA TYR A 87 -6.38 -13.44 5.33
C TYR A 87 -6.24 -14.95 5.37
N THR A 88 -7.39 -15.62 5.44
CA THR A 88 -7.49 -17.07 5.31
C THR A 88 -8.63 -17.38 4.37
N PHE A 89 -8.38 -18.21 3.37
CA PHE A 89 -9.39 -18.70 2.45
C PHE A 89 -8.97 -20.06 1.91
N THR A 90 -9.93 -20.80 1.33
CA THR A 90 -9.69 -22.10 0.72
C THR A 90 -9.72 -21.98 -0.80
N VAL A 91 -8.74 -22.59 -1.47
CA VAL A 91 -8.67 -22.67 -2.94
C VAL A 91 -8.78 -24.11 -3.42
N ASN A 92 -9.43 -24.32 -4.56
CA ASN A 92 -9.63 -25.62 -5.18
C ASN A 92 -8.44 -26.02 -6.09
N ARG A 93 -7.26 -26.09 -5.47
CA ARG A 93 -5.99 -26.51 -6.08
C ARG A 93 -5.17 -27.29 -5.06
N THR A 94 -4.26 -28.14 -5.56
CA THR A 94 -3.38 -28.92 -4.68
C THR A 94 -2.44 -28.00 -3.92
N ARG A 95 -2.02 -28.42 -2.72
CA ARG A 95 -1.13 -27.64 -1.87
C ARG A 95 0.20 -27.34 -2.56
N GLN A 96 0.68 -28.26 -3.38
CA GLN A 96 1.92 -28.09 -4.14
C GLN A 96 1.76 -27.06 -5.27
N ASP A 97 0.67 -27.12 -6.05
CA ASP A 97 0.41 -26.13 -7.11
C ASP A 97 0.37 -24.70 -6.58
N VAL A 98 -0.31 -24.51 -5.44
CA VAL A 98 -0.45 -23.21 -4.79
C VAL A 98 0.91 -22.73 -4.28
N TYR A 99 1.71 -23.61 -3.68
CA TYR A 99 3.05 -23.28 -3.23
C TYR A 99 3.96 -22.91 -4.41
N ASP A 100 4.00 -23.70 -5.49
CA ASP A 100 4.88 -23.45 -6.65
C ASP A 100 4.51 -22.15 -7.38
N PHE A 101 3.23 -21.80 -7.37
CA PHE A 101 2.77 -20.51 -7.84
C PHE A 101 3.31 -19.35 -6.98
N TRP A 102 3.18 -19.44 -5.65
CA TRP A 102 3.67 -18.41 -4.73
C TRP A 102 5.20 -18.33 -4.66
N ARG A 103 5.90 -19.46 -4.85
CA ARG A 103 7.37 -19.53 -4.81
C ARG A 103 8.02 -18.69 -5.90
N ARG A 104 7.31 -18.52 -7.01
CA ARG A 104 7.62 -17.57 -8.09
C ARG A 104 6.94 -16.24 -7.80
N LEU A 105 7.59 -15.40 -7.00
CA LEU A 105 7.04 -14.10 -6.55
C LEU A 105 6.70 -13.17 -7.72
N GLU A 106 7.29 -13.36 -8.89
CA GLU A 106 6.94 -12.67 -10.15
C GLU A 106 5.47 -12.89 -10.58
N ASN A 107 4.78 -13.88 -10.00
CA ASN A 107 3.36 -14.12 -10.22
C ASN A 107 2.45 -13.18 -9.41
N LEU A 108 2.94 -12.53 -8.35
CA LEU A 108 2.08 -11.70 -7.49
C LEU A 108 1.41 -10.53 -8.23
N PRO A 109 2.08 -9.79 -9.14
CA PRO A 109 1.44 -8.72 -9.91
C PRO A 109 0.27 -9.19 -10.79
N LEU A 110 0.12 -10.49 -11.07
CA LEU A 110 -0.97 -11.03 -11.89
C LEU A 110 -2.34 -10.88 -11.23
N PHE A 111 -2.38 -10.79 -9.89
CA PHE A 111 -3.62 -10.60 -9.13
C PHE A 111 -3.51 -9.47 -8.09
N MET A 112 -2.31 -8.99 -7.76
CA MET A 112 -2.08 -7.85 -6.89
C MET A 112 -1.83 -6.58 -7.70
N SER A 113 -2.91 -5.88 -8.07
CA SER A 113 -2.86 -4.69 -8.91
C SER A 113 -2.05 -3.50 -8.36
N HIS A 114 -1.81 -3.44 -7.05
CA HIS A 114 -0.90 -2.45 -6.45
C HIS A 114 0.58 -2.70 -6.75
N LEU A 115 0.96 -3.93 -7.07
CA LEU A 115 2.30 -4.27 -7.52
C LEU A 115 2.37 -3.99 -9.02
N ASP A 116 3.39 -3.23 -9.42
CA ASP A 116 3.66 -2.97 -10.83
C ASP A 116 4.47 -4.11 -11.43
N ASN A 117 5.53 -4.53 -10.73
CA ASN A 117 6.47 -5.51 -11.21
C ASN A 117 7.25 -6.14 -10.05
N ILE A 118 7.60 -7.41 -10.19
CA ILE A 118 8.56 -8.11 -9.34
C ILE A 118 9.51 -8.84 -10.27
N GLN A 119 10.81 -8.68 -10.05
CA GLN A 119 11.87 -9.34 -10.81
C GLN A 119 12.76 -10.14 -9.87
N ALA A 120 13.00 -11.41 -10.19
CA ALA A 120 13.99 -12.20 -9.48
C ALA A 120 15.40 -11.65 -9.76
N ILE A 121 16.18 -11.43 -8.69
CA ILE A 121 17.61 -11.11 -8.77
C ILE A 121 18.41 -12.42 -8.71
N ASP A 122 18.00 -13.31 -7.80
CA ASP A 122 18.52 -14.67 -7.63
C ASP A 122 17.44 -15.55 -6.96
N ASP A 123 17.81 -16.76 -6.53
CA ASP A 123 16.87 -17.74 -5.95
C ASP A 123 16.15 -17.25 -4.67
N GLN A 124 16.74 -16.29 -3.95
CA GLN A 124 16.20 -15.77 -2.69
C GLN A 124 15.83 -14.29 -2.76
N ARG A 125 16.47 -13.49 -3.61
CA ARG A 125 16.29 -12.04 -3.68
C ARG A 125 15.49 -11.61 -4.90
N SER A 126 14.72 -10.56 -4.72
CA SER A 126 13.87 -9.97 -5.76
C SER A 126 13.78 -8.47 -5.62
N HIS A 127 13.68 -7.78 -6.76
CA HIS A 127 13.37 -6.35 -6.85
C HIS A 127 11.87 -6.16 -7.05
N TRP A 128 11.26 -5.31 -6.23
CA TRP A 128 9.82 -5.07 -6.20
C TRP A 128 9.52 -3.63 -6.57
N GLU A 129 8.44 -3.43 -7.31
CA GLU A 129 7.91 -2.12 -7.67
C GLU A 129 6.41 -2.07 -7.38
N ALA A 130 5.96 -1.05 -6.67
CA ALA A 130 4.55 -0.84 -6.35
C ALA A 130 4.06 0.54 -6.77
N LYS A 131 2.79 0.62 -7.13
CA LYS A 131 2.11 1.87 -7.51
C LYS A 131 1.70 2.64 -6.26
N ILE A 132 2.00 3.93 -6.24
CA ILE A 132 1.48 4.83 -5.22
C ILE A 132 0.04 5.24 -5.62
N PRO A 133 -0.98 4.97 -4.78
CA PRO A 133 -2.36 5.34 -5.02
C PRO A 133 -2.52 6.81 -5.37
N GLY A 134 -3.44 7.10 -6.30
CA GLY A 134 -3.67 8.45 -6.79
C GLY A 134 -2.72 8.88 -7.91
N ASN A 135 -2.07 7.92 -8.60
CA ASN A 135 -1.15 8.16 -9.71
C ASN A 135 0.04 9.06 -9.32
N LEU A 136 0.53 8.89 -8.09
CA LEU A 136 1.63 9.71 -7.55
C LEU A 136 3.02 9.18 -7.92
N GLY A 137 3.09 8.08 -8.68
CA GLY A 137 4.32 7.44 -9.12
C GLY A 137 4.44 6.00 -8.64
N THR A 138 5.65 5.46 -8.68
CA THR A 138 6.02 4.13 -8.20
C THR A 138 7.05 4.22 -7.09
N ILE A 139 7.14 3.17 -6.29
CA ILE A 139 8.15 2.99 -5.25
C ILE A 139 8.74 1.60 -5.39
N SER A 140 10.06 1.48 -5.18
CA SER A 140 10.79 0.24 -5.33
C SER A 140 11.63 -0.10 -4.11
N TRP A 141 11.83 -1.40 -3.91
CA TRP A 141 12.68 -1.96 -2.86
C TRP A 141 13.13 -3.38 -3.23
N GLU A 142 14.16 -3.87 -2.54
CA GLU A 142 14.59 -5.27 -2.64
C GLU A 142 14.06 -6.07 -1.45
N ALA A 143 13.70 -7.33 -1.69
CA ALA A 143 13.27 -8.26 -0.66
C ALA A 143 13.95 -9.62 -0.81
N GLU A 144 14.04 -10.35 0.29
CA GLU A 144 14.59 -11.69 0.37
C GLU A 144 13.57 -12.69 0.93
N ILE A 145 13.60 -13.93 0.43
CA ILE A 145 12.89 -15.07 1.01
C ILE A 145 13.70 -15.56 2.21
N VAL A 146 13.16 -15.36 3.41
CA VAL A 146 13.77 -15.79 4.68
C VAL A 146 13.34 -17.17 5.12
N LYS A 147 12.26 -17.69 4.53
CA LYS A 147 11.76 -19.01 4.85
C LYS A 147 11.13 -19.66 3.63
N ASP A 148 11.56 -20.87 3.33
CA ASP A 148 11.12 -21.63 2.17
C ASP A 148 10.95 -23.10 2.58
N GLU A 149 9.70 -23.51 2.80
CA GLU A 149 9.35 -24.90 3.11
C GLU A 149 8.38 -25.42 2.04
N PRO A 150 8.84 -26.29 1.12
CA PRO A 150 8.05 -26.84 0.03
C PRO A 150 6.66 -27.33 0.46
N GLY A 151 5.64 -26.79 -0.21
CA GLY A 151 4.23 -27.10 0.05
C GLY A 151 3.71 -26.64 1.41
N ARG A 152 4.47 -25.91 2.25
CA ARG A 152 4.05 -25.56 3.62
C ARG A 152 4.08 -24.07 3.88
N MET A 153 5.17 -23.39 3.55
CA MET A 153 5.24 -21.95 3.76
C MET A 153 6.31 -21.26 2.95
N ILE A 154 6.04 -19.99 2.64
CA ILE A 154 7.02 -19.04 2.13
C ILE A 154 6.95 -17.81 3.02
N GLY A 155 8.10 -17.32 3.47
CA GLY A 155 8.25 -16.09 4.24
C GLY A 155 9.28 -15.18 3.58
N TRP A 156 8.97 -13.89 3.49
CA TRP A 156 9.83 -12.89 2.87
C TRP A 156 9.90 -11.61 3.71
N GLN A 157 10.96 -10.84 3.52
CA GLN A 157 11.13 -9.52 4.11
C GLN A 157 11.91 -8.59 3.19
N SER A 158 11.67 -7.29 3.26
CA SER A 158 12.49 -6.26 2.62
C SER A 158 13.91 -6.26 3.18
N LEU A 159 14.91 -5.96 2.35
CA LEU A 159 16.29 -5.80 2.81
C LEU A 159 16.45 -4.59 3.75
N PRO A 160 17.46 -4.60 4.66
CA PRO A 160 17.75 -3.46 5.52
C PRO A 160 17.97 -2.17 4.71
N GLY A 161 17.36 -1.06 5.16
CA GLY A 161 17.47 0.23 4.48
C GLY A 161 16.52 0.41 3.30
N SER A 162 15.66 -0.57 3.00
CA SER A 162 14.62 -0.44 1.97
C SER A 162 13.68 0.74 2.24
N THR A 163 13.27 1.41 1.17
CA THR A 163 12.34 2.55 1.20
C THR A 163 10.99 2.16 1.83
N ILE A 164 10.58 0.90 1.64
CA ILE A 164 9.45 0.28 2.33
C ILE A 164 9.99 -0.86 3.17
N GLN A 165 9.71 -0.83 4.48
CA GLN A 165 9.89 -2.01 5.31
C GLN A 165 8.67 -2.90 5.13
N ASN A 166 8.83 -4.06 4.49
CA ASN A 166 7.77 -5.03 4.34
C ASN A 166 8.21 -6.41 4.84
N ALA A 167 7.24 -7.19 5.28
CA ALA A 167 7.43 -8.59 5.60
C ALA A 167 6.12 -9.32 5.33
N GLY A 168 6.22 -10.56 4.87
CA GLY A 168 5.04 -11.37 4.67
C GLY A 168 5.34 -12.84 4.85
N LYS A 169 4.27 -13.60 5.01
CA LYS A 169 4.31 -15.04 4.91
C LYS A 169 2.99 -15.56 4.36
N VAL A 170 3.10 -16.64 3.62
CA VAL A 170 1.98 -17.47 3.20
C VAL A 170 2.20 -18.88 3.73
N VAL A 171 1.16 -19.45 4.32
CA VAL A 171 1.14 -20.84 4.82
C VAL A 171 0.08 -21.61 4.06
N PHE A 172 0.41 -22.84 3.70
CA PHE A 172 -0.44 -23.75 2.95
C PHE A 172 -0.75 -24.98 3.79
N GLU A 173 -2.02 -25.30 3.93
CA GLU A 173 -2.52 -26.46 4.67
C GLU A 173 -3.54 -27.20 3.81
N ASP A 174 -3.60 -28.53 3.91
CA ASP A 174 -4.61 -29.32 3.22
C ASP A 174 -6.00 -28.96 3.77
N ALA A 175 -6.98 -28.77 2.89
CA ALA A 175 -8.35 -28.49 3.31
C ALA A 175 -9.01 -29.75 3.93
N PRO A 176 -9.99 -29.58 4.84
CA PRO A 176 -10.77 -30.71 5.35
C PRO A 176 -11.38 -31.53 4.22
N GLY A 177 -11.22 -32.85 4.29
CA GLY A 177 -11.68 -33.76 3.22
C GLY A 177 -10.67 -34.00 2.11
N GLY A 178 -9.49 -33.36 2.14
CA GLY A 178 -8.40 -33.59 1.17
C GLY A 178 -8.60 -32.89 -0.18
N GLU A 179 -9.68 -32.12 -0.34
CA GLU A 179 -9.99 -31.40 -1.56
C GLU A 179 -9.64 -29.90 -1.41
N GLY A 180 -8.51 -29.52 -1.98
CA GLY A 180 -8.05 -28.13 -2.00
C GLY A 180 -7.08 -27.75 -0.88
N THR A 181 -6.79 -26.45 -0.79
CA THR A 181 -5.74 -25.90 0.08
C THR A 181 -6.28 -24.71 0.86
N ILE A 182 -6.11 -24.72 2.18
CA ILE A 182 -6.26 -23.54 3.03
C ILE A 182 -5.00 -22.69 2.88
N VAL A 183 -5.18 -21.44 2.44
CA VAL A 183 -4.10 -20.46 2.28
C VAL A 183 -4.24 -19.41 3.37
N LYS A 184 -3.19 -19.23 4.17
CA LYS A 184 -3.12 -18.22 5.23
C LYS A 184 -2.05 -17.20 4.89
N ILE A 185 -2.46 -15.97 4.60
CA ILE A 185 -1.59 -14.87 4.22
C ILE A 185 -1.49 -13.89 5.39
N VAL A 186 -0.25 -13.51 5.72
CA VAL A 186 0.05 -12.42 6.64
C VAL A 186 1.01 -11.48 5.95
N ILE A 187 0.65 -10.20 5.83
CA ILE A 187 1.51 -9.16 5.28
C ILE A 187 1.56 -8.01 6.28
N SER A 188 2.76 -7.55 6.58
CA SER A 188 3.03 -6.40 7.42
C SER A 188 3.91 -5.43 6.64
N TYR A 189 3.58 -4.15 6.66
CA TYR A 189 4.45 -3.15 6.06
C TYR A 189 4.35 -1.83 6.80
N LEU A 190 5.46 -1.10 6.73
CA LEU A 190 5.55 0.28 7.14
C LEU A 190 5.49 1.16 5.89
N PRO A 191 4.40 1.93 5.69
CA PRO A 191 4.35 2.93 4.64
C PRO A 191 5.56 3.87 4.74
N PRO A 192 6.14 4.30 3.61
CA PRO A 192 7.31 5.17 3.62
C PRO A 192 7.03 6.45 4.40
N ALA A 193 7.83 6.71 5.44
CA ALA A 193 7.66 7.89 6.30
C ALA A 193 8.21 9.20 5.70
N GLY A 194 8.82 9.15 4.51
CA GLY A 194 9.57 10.28 3.93
C GLY A 194 9.30 10.60 2.46
N GLY A 195 8.41 9.88 1.78
CA GLY A 195 7.97 10.22 0.43
C GLY A 195 6.76 11.16 0.49
N LEU A 196 6.97 12.47 0.27
CA LEU A 196 5.93 13.51 0.38
C LEU A 196 5.28 13.61 1.78
N GLY A 197 6.07 13.53 2.85
CA GLY A 197 5.68 13.98 4.18
C GLY A 197 4.78 13.04 5.01
N THR A 198 5.04 13.02 6.31
CA THR A 198 4.36 12.22 7.36
C THR A 198 2.84 12.46 7.41
N GLY A 199 2.39 13.63 6.94
CA GLY A 199 0.98 13.99 6.87
C GLY A 199 0.20 13.38 5.70
N ILE A 200 0.84 13.12 4.55
CA ILE A 200 0.18 12.52 3.37
C ILE A 200 0.16 11.00 3.49
N ALA A 201 1.25 10.40 4.01
CA ALA A 201 1.33 8.96 4.26
C ALA A 201 0.11 8.47 5.08
N LYS A 202 -0.22 9.15 6.19
CA LYS A 202 -1.38 8.79 7.04
C LYS A 202 -2.74 8.91 6.34
N LEU A 203 -2.89 9.79 5.36
CA LEU A 203 -4.14 9.94 4.59
C LEU A 203 -4.30 8.82 3.55
N LEU A 204 -3.18 8.32 3.02
CA LEU A 204 -3.16 7.23 2.04
C LEU A 204 -3.22 5.84 2.68
N ASN A 205 -2.87 5.69 3.97
CA ASN A 205 -2.89 4.41 4.68
C ASN A 205 -4.21 3.62 4.55
N PRO A 206 -5.41 4.19 4.76
CA PRO A 206 -6.66 3.44 4.62
C PRO A 206 -6.93 3.00 3.17
N LEU A 207 -6.52 3.82 2.19
CA LEU A 207 -6.65 3.49 0.78
C LEU A 207 -5.71 2.34 0.40
N PHE A 208 -4.45 2.41 0.82
CA PHE A 208 -3.48 1.33 0.62
C PHE A 208 -3.91 0.02 1.28
N GLU A 209 -4.34 0.07 2.55
CA GLU A 209 -4.84 -1.12 3.24
C GLU A 209 -5.99 -1.76 2.47
N LYS A 210 -6.94 -0.95 2.00
CA LYS A 210 -8.06 -1.42 1.19
C LYS A 210 -7.61 -2.06 -0.12
N VAL A 211 -6.68 -1.44 -0.85
CA VAL A 211 -6.19 -1.98 -2.12
C VAL A 211 -5.48 -3.32 -1.91
N VAL A 212 -4.55 -3.41 -0.96
CA VAL A 212 -3.83 -4.67 -0.68
C VAL A 212 -4.80 -5.75 -0.23
N ARG A 213 -5.80 -5.38 0.57
CA ARG A 213 -6.88 -6.27 1.01
C ARG A 213 -7.68 -6.84 -0.16
N GLU A 214 -8.11 -5.98 -1.08
CA GLU A 214 -8.86 -6.39 -2.28
C GLU A 214 -8.00 -7.29 -3.19
N ASP A 215 -6.72 -6.97 -3.33
CA ASP A 215 -5.77 -7.73 -4.13
C ASP A 215 -5.53 -9.15 -3.60
N VAL A 216 -5.41 -9.31 -2.27
CA VAL A 216 -5.28 -10.65 -1.66
C VAL A 216 -6.52 -11.52 -1.93
N LEU A 217 -7.71 -10.92 -2.01
CA LEU A 217 -8.94 -11.66 -2.30
C LEU A 217 -9.02 -12.13 -3.76
N LYS A 218 -8.43 -11.39 -4.71
CA LYS A 218 -8.38 -11.77 -6.14
C LYS A 218 -7.55 -13.02 -6.40
N PHE A 219 -6.67 -13.40 -5.47
CA PHE A 219 -5.83 -14.59 -5.62
C PHE A 219 -6.65 -15.87 -5.83
N LYS A 220 -7.73 -16.06 -5.05
CA LYS A 220 -8.58 -17.25 -5.14
C LYS A 220 -9.15 -17.38 -6.55
N ASP A 221 -9.76 -16.32 -7.06
CA ASP A 221 -10.35 -16.32 -8.38
C ASP A 221 -9.28 -16.58 -9.45
N TYR A 222 -8.11 -15.96 -9.34
CA TYR A 222 -7.01 -16.13 -10.28
C TYR A 222 -6.50 -17.58 -10.35
N ILE A 223 -6.17 -18.17 -9.20
CA ILE A 223 -5.56 -19.51 -9.15
C ILE A 223 -6.56 -20.61 -9.56
N GLU A 224 -7.86 -20.39 -9.35
CA GLU A 224 -8.91 -21.36 -9.69
C GLU A 224 -9.33 -21.30 -11.16
N THR A 225 -9.18 -20.15 -11.83
CA THR A 225 -9.73 -19.93 -13.17
C THR A 225 -8.69 -19.79 -14.28
N ILE A 226 -7.53 -19.20 -13.99
CA ILE A 226 -6.56 -18.80 -15.02
C ILE A 226 -5.31 -19.70 -15.01
N TYR A 227 -4.91 -20.19 -13.83
CA TYR A 227 -3.69 -20.99 -13.71
C TYR A 227 -3.88 -22.43 -14.21
N VAL A 228 -3.07 -22.81 -15.19
CA VAL A 228 -2.91 -24.18 -15.72
C VAL A 228 -1.55 -24.70 -15.26
N PRO A 229 -1.49 -25.75 -14.41
CA PRO A 229 -0.23 -26.36 -14.01
C PRO A 229 0.53 -26.92 -15.21
N ASN A 230 1.86 -26.89 -15.15
CA ASN A 230 2.74 -27.36 -16.24
C ASN A 230 2.60 -28.89 -16.55
N ASP A 231 1.98 -29.66 -15.66
CA ASP A 231 1.82 -31.13 -15.79
C ASP A 231 0.76 -31.57 -16.83
N ILE A 232 0.04 -30.65 -17.46
CA ILE A 232 -0.96 -30.99 -18.49
C ILE A 232 -0.34 -31.09 -19.90
N SER A 233 0.97 -30.84 -20.06
CA SER A 233 1.63 -30.93 -21.38
C SER A 233 1.90 -32.35 -21.90
N ASP A 234 1.64 -33.40 -21.10
CA ASP A 234 1.87 -34.81 -21.48
C ASP A 234 0.59 -35.69 -21.37
N GLY A 235 -0.58 -35.19 -21.81
CA GLY A 235 -1.86 -35.95 -21.86
C GLY A 235 -2.70 -35.60 -23.11
N PRO A 236 -3.50 -36.54 -23.67
CA PRO A 236 -3.68 -36.70 -25.11
C PRO A 236 -4.39 -35.54 -25.79
N ASP A 237 -3.98 -35.28 -27.04
CA ASP A 237 -4.50 -34.28 -27.97
C ASP A 237 -5.96 -33.88 -27.70
N ILE A 238 -6.14 -32.64 -27.24
CA ILE A 238 -7.45 -32.00 -27.16
C ILE A 238 -7.92 -31.78 -28.60
N THR A 239 -8.74 -32.70 -29.10
CA THR A 239 -9.43 -32.53 -30.38
C THR A 239 -10.44 -31.39 -30.22
N ILE A 240 -10.12 -30.23 -30.80
CA ILE A 240 -11.05 -29.10 -30.88
C ILE A 240 -12.18 -29.49 -31.82
N ILE A 241 -13.35 -29.82 -31.26
CA ILE A 241 -14.58 -30.01 -32.04
C ILE A 241 -15.02 -28.61 -32.51
N THR A 242 -14.73 -28.29 -33.76
CA THR A 242 -15.26 -27.10 -34.42
C THR A 242 -16.74 -27.36 -34.68
N VAL A 243 -17.62 -26.65 -33.96
CA VAL A 243 -19.06 -26.69 -34.23
C VAL A 243 -19.31 -25.83 -35.47
N GLU A 244 -19.51 -26.46 -36.62
CA GLU A 244 -20.00 -25.77 -37.81
C GLU A 244 -21.44 -25.30 -37.55
N THR A 245 -21.63 -23.99 -37.44
CA THR A 245 -22.96 -23.38 -37.44
C THR A 245 -23.52 -23.44 -38.85
N THR A 246 -24.55 -24.26 -39.03
CA THR A 246 -25.30 -24.33 -40.29
C THR A 246 -26.20 -23.11 -40.38
N ASP A 247 -25.83 -22.14 -41.22
CA ASP A 247 -26.74 -21.09 -41.66
C ASP A 247 -27.84 -21.73 -42.51
N LYS A 248 -29.10 -21.55 -42.11
CA LYS A 248 -30.28 -21.88 -42.93
C LYS A 248 -30.69 -20.64 -43.72
N GLU A 249 -30.87 -20.86 -45.02
CA GLU A 249 -31.48 -19.97 -46.02
C GLU A 249 -32.85 -19.40 -45.60
#